data_AF-A0A1U7LVM4-F1
#
_entry.id   AF-A0A1U7LVM4-F1
#
_cell.length_a   1.000
_cell.length_b   1.000
_cell.length_c   1.000
_cell.angle_alpha   90.00
_cell.angle_beta   90.00
_cell.angle_gamma   90.00
#
_symmetry.space_group_name_H-M   'P 1'
#
loop_
_entity.id
_entity.type
_entity.pdbx_description
1 polymer ?
#
loop_
_entity_poly.entity_id
_entity_poly.type
_entity_poly.pdbx_seq_one_letter_code
_entity_poly.pdbx_strand_id
1 'polypeptide(L)'
;MSILEDQLSTLSLNPRSQAFAMKMDEQYPSLRSEFHLPEGIYFCGNSLGLQPKSLQAYVTEELRIWAAHAINGHFGHAGNRLGRISTYSLFRSKL
;
A
#
# COMPACT_ATOMS: atom_id res chain seq x y z
N MET A 1 4.95 30.76 5.68
CA MET A 1 3.60 30.57 5.10
C MET A 1 3.42 29.11 4.80
N SER A 2 2.34 28.51 5.28
CA SER A 2 2.08 27.08 5.06
C SER A 2 1.65 26.85 3.60
N ILE A 3 1.90 25.65 3.05
CA ILE A 3 1.49 25.25 1.69
C ILE A 3 0.00 25.55 1.45
N LEU A 4 -0.82 25.47 2.50
CA LEU A 4 -2.25 25.75 2.43
C LEU A 4 -2.53 27.23 2.21
N GLU A 5 -1.83 28.15 2.87
CA GLU A 5 -2.04 29.60 2.71
C GLU A 5 -1.71 30.08 1.28
N ASP A 6 -0.72 29.46 0.64
CA ASP A 6 -0.30 29.80 -0.72
C ASP A 6 -1.32 29.31 -1.77
N GLN A 7 -1.86 28.10 -1.60
CA GLN A 7 -2.95 27.54 -2.42
C GLN A 7 -4.29 28.28 -2.21
N LEU A 8 -4.51 28.84 -1.01
CA LEU A 8 -5.71 29.61 -0.68
C LEU A 8 -5.77 30.96 -1.39
N SER A 9 -4.62 31.60 -1.61
CA SER A 9 -4.53 32.86 -2.36
C SER A 9 -4.85 32.70 -3.85
N THR A 10 -4.48 31.55 -4.43
CA THR A 10 -4.59 31.26 -5.86
C THR A 10 -5.97 30.77 -6.28
N LEU A 11 -6.68 30.06 -5.40
CA LEU A 11 -7.99 29.49 -5.70
C LEU A 11 -9.16 30.41 -5.33
N SER A 12 -8.96 31.44 -4.51
CA SER A 12 -10.02 32.33 -4.00
C SER A 12 -11.21 31.57 -3.37
N LEU A 13 -10.96 30.36 -2.85
CA LEU A 13 -11.95 29.50 -2.23
C LEU A 13 -11.81 29.57 -0.71
N ASN A 14 -12.95 29.50 0.00
CA ASN A 14 -12.94 29.40 1.46
C ASN A 14 -12.39 28.03 1.90
N PRO A 15 -11.35 27.96 2.76
CA PRO A 15 -10.71 26.70 3.18
C PRO A 15 -11.67 25.74 3.89
N ARG A 16 -12.74 26.26 4.50
CA ARG A 16 -13.75 25.48 5.22
C ARG A 16 -14.93 25.08 4.34
N SER A 17 -14.87 25.32 3.03
CA SER A 17 -15.94 25.01 2.09
C SER A 17 -15.80 23.62 1.48
N GLN A 18 -16.93 23.02 1.11
CA GLN A 18 -16.96 21.77 0.34
C GLN A 18 -16.26 21.90 -1.01
N ALA A 19 -16.41 23.05 -1.68
CA ALA A 19 -15.77 23.31 -2.97
C ALA A 19 -14.24 23.23 -2.89
N PHE A 20 -13.65 23.74 -1.80
CA PHE A 20 -12.22 23.59 -1.55
C PHE A 20 -11.82 22.12 -1.37
N ALA A 21 -12.56 21.35 -0.58
CA ALA A 21 -12.29 19.92 -0.38
C ALA A 21 -12.33 19.12 -1.69
N MET A 22 -13.34 19.36 -2.54
CA MET A 22 -13.44 18.72 -3.85
C MET A 22 -12.27 19.08 -4.76
N LYS A 23 -11.80 20.33 -4.72
CA LYS A 23 -10.66 20.76 -5.52
C LYS A 23 -9.36 20.07 -5.10
N MET A 24 -9.18 19.86 -3.79
CA MET A 24 -8.05 19.11 -3.26
C MET A 24 -8.10 17.64 -3.66
N ASP A 25 -9.29 17.02 -3.64
CA ASP A 25 -9.48 15.64 -4.10
C ASP A 25 -9.13 15.46 -5.60
N GLU A 26 -9.35 16.48 -6.45
CA GLU A 26 -8.92 16.47 -7.86
C GLU A 26 -7.39 16.54 -8.03
N GLN A 27 -6.72 17.33 -7.19
CA GLN A 27 -5.29 17.59 -7.31
C GLN A 27 -4.44 16.39 -6.89
N TYR A 28 -4.94 15.56 -5.96
CA TYR A 28 -4.23 14.41 -5.43
C TYR A 28 -4.98 13.12 -5.79
N PRO A 29 -4.48 12.36 -6.79
CA PRO A 29 -5.09 11.10 -7.20
C PRO A 29 -5.31 10.17 -6.01
N SER A 30 -6.53 9.68 -5.88
CA SER A 30 -6.89 8.79 -4.78
C SER A 30 -6.51 7.34 -5.10
N LEU A 31 -5.97 6.64 -4.10
CA LEU A 31 -5.80 5.18 -4.16
C LEU A 31 -7.01 4.44 -3.58
N ARG A 32 -8.12 5.13 -3.27
CA ARG A 32 -9.31 4.54 -2.63
C ARG A 32 -9.84 3.29 -3.35
N SER A 33 -9.76 3.25 -4.68
CA SER A 33 -10.18 2.10 -5.49
C SER A 33 -9.37 0.83 -5.22
N GLU A 34 -8.15 0.95 -4.72
CA GLU A 34 -7.22 -0.17 -4.51
C GLU A 34 -7.44 -0.89 -3.18
N PHE A 35 -8.33 -0.39 -2.32
CA PHE A 35 -8.58 -0.91 -0.97
C PHE A 35 -10.03 -1.32 -0.76
N HIS A 36 -10.25 -2.21 0.20
CA HIS A 36 -11.57 -2.51 0.73
C HIS A 36 -11.95 -1.43 1.76
N LEU A 37 -12.93 -0.59 1.41
CA LEU A 37 -13.41 0.49 2.28
C LEU A 37 -14.63 0.02 3.10
N PRO A 38 -14.66 0.26 4.42
CA PRO A 38 -15.86 0.04 5.23
C PRO A 38 -16.91 1.12 4.94
N GLU A 39 -18.13 0.91 5.43
CA GLU A 39 -19.13 1.98 5.43
C GLU A 39 -18.68 3.15 6.33
N GLY A 40 -18.83 4.37 5.84
CA GLY A 40 -18.45 5.59 6.57
C GLY A 40 -17.02 6.09 6.32
N ILE A 41 -16.50 6.88 7.26
CA ILE A 41 -15.17 7.52 7.17
C ILE A 41 -14.19 6.81 8.10
N TYR A 42 -13.14 6.23 7.53
CA TYR A 42 -12.14 5.46 8.28
C TYR A 42 -10.87 6.27 8.56
N PHE A 43 -10.74 6.79 9.79
CA PHE A 43 -9.57 7.56 10.23
C PHE A 43 -8.62 6.80 11.18
N CYS A 44 -8.83 5.49 11.36
CA CYS A 44 -8.01 4.64 12.24
C CYS A 44 -6.87 3.89 11.51
N GLY A 45 -6.53 4.30 10.29
CA GLY A 45 -5.52 3.65 9.45
C GLY A 45 -4.09 3.66 10.03
N ASN A 46 -3.84 4.51 11.04
CA ASN A 46 -2.59 4.55 11.79
C ASN A 46 -2.42 3.35 12.73
N SER A 47 -3.50 2.69 13.13
CA SER A 47 -3.45 1.50 13.99
C SER A 47 -3.60 0.23 13.15
N LEU A 48 -4.65 0.17 12.33
CA LEU A 48 -4.89 -0.93 11.41
C LEU A 48 -5.18 -0.38 10.03
N GLY A 49 -4.25 -0.62 9.10
CA GLY A 49 -4.40 -0.23 7.70
C GLY A 49 -5.56 -0.97 7.02
N LEU A 50 -6.16 -0.31 6.04
CA LEU A 50 -7.16 -0.96 5.17
C LEU A 50 -6.51 -2.07 4.36
N GLN A 51 -7.26 -3.14 4.11
CA GLN A 51 -6.78 -4.24 3.27
C GLN A 51 -6.69 -3.80 1.79
N PRO A 52 -5.52 -3.89 1.14
CA PRO A 52 -5.41 -3.74 -0.30
C PRO A 52 -6.11 -4.90 -1.02
N LYS A 53 -6.81 -4.61 -2.12
CA LYS A 53 -7.50 -5.63 -2.95
C LYS A 53 -6.53 -6.66 -3.54
N SER A 54 -5.30 -6.24 -3.81
CA SER A 54 -4.25 -7.12 -4.31
C SER A 54 -3.79 -8.17 -3.29
N LEU A 55 -4.01 -7.96 -1.98
CA LEU A 55 -3.47 -8.80 -0.91
C LEU A 55 -3.81 -10.28 -1.10
N GLN A 56 -5.06 -10.59 -1.46
CA GLN A 56 -5.52 -11.96 -1.64
C GLN A 56 -4.72 -12.71 -2.72
N ALA A 57 -4.44 -12.04 -3.84
CA ALA A 57 -3.69 -12.65 -4.95
C ALA A 57 -2.26 -13.00 -4.54
N TYR A 58 -1.58 -12.09 -3.83
CA TYR A 58 -0.22 -12.33 -3.33
C TYR A 58 -0.17 -13.46 -2.30
N VAL A 59 -1.07 -13.47 -1.32
CA VAL A 59 -1.11 -14.54 -0.31
C VAL A 59 -1.42 -15.89 -0.96
N THR A 60 -2.38 -15.94 -1.87
CA THR A 60 -2.75 -17.18 -2.58
C THR A 60 -1.57 -17.73 -3.39
N GLU A 61 -0.81 -16.85 -4.04
CA GLU A 61 0.37 -17.27 -4.80
C GLU A 61 1.45 -17.88 -3.91
N GLU A 62 1.76 -17.26 -2.76
CA GLU A 62 2.74 -17.83 -1.82
C GLU A 62 2.27 -19.18 -1.25
N LEU A 63 0.98 -19.32 -0.93
CA LEU A 63 0.39 -20.60 -0.51
C LEU A 63 0.50 -21.67 -1.61
N ARG A 64 0.28 -21.30 -2.87
CA ARG A 64 0.41 -22.20 -4.02
C ARG A 64 1.86 -22.65 -4.21
N ILE A 65 2.83 -21.73 -4.09
CA ILE A 65 4.26 -22.05 -4.16
C ILE A 65 4.64 -23.01 -3.03
N TRP A 66 4.18 -22.75 -1.81
CA TRP A 66 4.46 -23.63 -0.68
C TRP A 66 3.92 -25.04 -0.90
N ALA A 67 2.68 -25.17 -1.35
CA ALA A 67 2.07 -26.47 -1.65
C ALA A 67 2.78 -27.22 -2.78
N ALA A 68 3.25 -26.52 -3.81
CA ALA A 68 3.89 -27.13 -4.98
C ALA A 68 5.37 -27.48 -4.76
N HIS A 69 6.09 -26.66 -4.00
CA HIS A 69 7.57 -26.71 -3.95
C HIS A 69 8.16 -26.87 -2.55
N ALA A 70 7.35 -26.79 -1.48
CA ALA A 70 7.81 -26.86 -0.10
C ALA A 70 9.03 -25.92 0.14
N ILE A 71 10.13 -26.45 0.69
CA ILE A 71 11.36 -25.71 0.93
C ILE A 71 11.96 -25.09 -0.35
N ASN A 72 11.74 -25.73 -1.51
CA ASN A 72 12.28 -25.25 -2.77
C ASN A 72 11.63 -23.94 -3.23
N GLY A 73 10.44 -23.61 -2.73
CA GLY A 73 9.75 -22.34 -3.01
C GLY A 73 10.54 -21.11 -2.52
N HIS A 74 11.42 -21.26 -1.53
CA HIS A 74 12.31 -20.18 -1.08
C HIS A 74 13.36 -19.76 -2.13
N PHE A 75 13.69 -20.63 -3.07
CA PHE A 75 14.79 -20.41 -4.02
C PHE A 75 14.32 -19.98 -5.41
N GLY A 76 13.00 -19.93 -5.65
CA GLY A 76 12.45 -19.60 -6.95
C GLY A 76 11.02 -19.08 -6.87
N HIS A 77 10.87 -17.77 -7.00
CA HIS A 77 9.58 -17.14 -7.29
C HIS A 77 9.43 -16.94 -8.79
N ALA A 78 8.28 -17.31 -9.35
CA ALA A 78 7.97 -17.01 -10.75
C ALA A 78 7.94 -15.47 -10.93
N GLY A 79 8.76 -14.95 -11.86
CA GLY A 79 8.75 -13.53 -12.26
C GLY A 79 9.84 -12.62 -11.69
N ASN A 80 11.00 -13.15 -11.23
CA ASN A 80 12.15 -12.33 -10.82
C ASN A 80 11.87 -11.32 -9.70
N ARG A 81 10.78 -11.49 -8.93
CA ARG A 81 10.60 -10.81 -7.65
C ARG A 81 11.66 -11.38 -6.72
N LEU A 82 12.67 -10.59 -6.39
CA LEU A 82 13.78 -11.00 -5.52
C LEU A 82 13.22 -11.43 -4.16
N GLY A 83 12.97 -12.72 -4.00
CA GLY A 83 12.82 -13.40 -2.71
C GLY A 83 14.15 -13.44 -1.96
N ARG A 84 14.85 -12.30 -1.78
CA ARG A 84 16.06 -12.23 -0.97
C ARG A 84 15.69 -12.23 0.51
N ILE A 85 15.20 -13.38 0.98
CA ILE A 85 15.45 -13.81 2.35
C ILE A 85 16.02 -15.23 2.27
N SER A 86 17.26 -15.33 1.78
CA SER A 86 18.06 -16.52 2.05
C SER A 86 18.51 -16.44 3.50
N THR A 87 17.74 -17.03 4.42
CA THR A 87 18.20 -17.29 5.79
C THR A 87 19.47 -18.14 5.81
N TYR A 88 19.68 -18.93 4.75
CA TYR A 88 20.87 -19.75 4.51
C TYR A 88 22.15 -18.93 4.29
N SER A 89 22.09 -17.68 3.83
CA SER A 89 23.30 -16.85 3.70
C SER A 89 23.81 -16.30 5.04
N LEU A 90 23.00 -16.35 6.11
CA LEU A 90 23.40 -15.90 7.45
C LEU A 90 24.08 -17.02 8.27
N PHE A 91 23.81 -18.28 7.96
CA PHE A 91 24.37 -19.44 8.69
C PHE A 91 25.69 -19.97 8.12
N ARG A 92 26.03 -19.66 6.85
CA ARG A 92 27.29 -20.11 6.24
C ARG A 92 28.48 -19.17 6.46
N SER A 93 28.28 -18.00 7.09
CA SER A 93 29.38 -17.07 7.39
C SER A 93 30.01 -17.28 8.79
N LYS A 94 29.67 -18.39 9.46
CA LYS A 94 30.25 -18.80 10.76
C LYS A 94 30.63 -20.29 10.81
N LEU A 95 30.99 -20.86 9.67
CA LEU A 95 31.73 -22.13 9.58
C LEU A 95 32.90 -21.95 8.61
#